data_AF-A0A3L7E2V2-F1
#
_entry.id   AF-A0A3L7E2V2-F1
#
_cell.length_a   1.000
_cell.length_b   1.000
_cell.length_c   1.000
_cell.angle_alpha   90.00
_cell.angle_beta   90.00
_cell.angle_gamma   90.00
#
_symmetry.space_group_name_H-M   'P 1'
#
loop_
_entity.id
_entity.type
_entity.pdbx_description
1 polymer ?
#
loop_
_entity_poly.entity_id
_entity_poly.type
_entity_poly.pdbx_seq_one_letter_code
_entity_poly.pdbx_strand_id
1 'polypeptide(L)'
;MKVPKRLRPLVEDGIIDEVLRPLMSGKEADVFIVRCGSKTRCAKIYKDAVKRSFKKAAQYTEGRKVRNSRRARAMEKGSKFGRRQQEETWQNAEVDALYRLERAGVRVPVPYGCFDGVLLMELITDEHGDVAPRLDEVSMAEEQALEDHALVMQYVVRMLCAGLVHGDLSEFNVLVNDEGPVIIDLPQAVDAAANNNAQAMLTRDVDRMTAYYSQFAPSLKHTRYAQEIWELYEEGELHPDIELSGDAEEDTHAADVDAVMLEIRAALEAEQERRERIAAADDPE
;
A
#
# COMPACT_ATOMS: atom_id res chain seq x y z
N MET A 1 -30.32 4.46 -9.07
CA MET A 1 -29.20 4.74 -9.99
C MET A 1 -29.05 3.59 -10.98
N LYS A 2 -28.48 3.80 -12.18
CA LYS A 2 -28.13 2.67 -13.08
C LYS A 2 -26.92 1.92 -12.53
N VAL A 3 -27.09 0.63 -12.22
CA VAL A 3 -26.01 -0.23 -11.72
C VAL A 3 -24.85 -0.28 -12.72
N PRO A 4 -23.60 0.04 -12.33
CA PRO A 4 -22.43 -0.12 -13.17
C PRO A 4 -22.30 -1.55 -13.69
N LYS A 5 -21.87 -1.73 -14.96
CA LYS A 5 -21.78 -3.05 -15.59
C LYS A 5 -20.96 -4.06 -14.78
N ARG A 6 -19.90 -3.61 -14.11
CA ARG A 6 -19.01 -4.42 -13.26
C ARG A 6 -19.66 -4.88 -11.95
N LEU A 7 -20.71 -4.20 -11.47
CA LEU A 7 -21.43 -4.57 -10.23
C LEU A 7 -22.69 -5.42 -10.51
N ARG A 8 -23.11 -5.57 -11.77
CA ARG A 8 -24.31 -6.36 -12.11
C ARG A 8 -24.20 -7.82 -11.65
N PRO A 9 -23.07 -8.53 -11.83
CA PRO A 9 -22.94 -9.90 -11.35
C PRO A 9 -23.18 -10.02 -9.84
N LEU A 10 -22.60 -9.12 -9.03
CA LEU A 10 -22.79 -9.12 -7.58
C LEU A 10 -24.26 -8.88 -7.17
N VAL A 11 -25.01 -8.11 -7.95
CA VAL A 11 -26.46 -7.91 -7.73
C VAL A 11 -27.25 -9.16 -8.12
N GLU A 12 -26.93 -9.74 -9.28
CA GLU A 12 -27.60 -10.93 -9.82
C GLU A 12 -27.36 -12.17 -8.93
N ASP A 13 -26.17 -12.27 -8.33
CA ASP A 13 -25.78 -13.35 -7.40
C ASP A 13 -26.24 -13.10 -5.96
N GLY A 14 -26.88 -11.96 -5.68
CA GLY A 14 -27.39 -11.62 -4.34
C GLY A 14 -26.30 -11.29 -3.30
N ILE A 15 -25.08 -10.98 -3.75
CA ILE A 15 -23.97 -10.54 -2.89
C ILE A 15 -24.20 -9.10 -2.41
N ILE A 16 -24.76 -8.26 -3.27
CA ILE A 16 -25.19 -6.89 -2.95
C ILE A 16 -26.65 -6.72 -3.40
N ASP A 17 -27.46 -5.99 -2.65
CA ASP A 17 -28.88 -5.77 -3.01
C ASP A 17 -29.05 -4.60 -3.97
N GLU A 18 -28.32 -3.51 -3.72
CA GLU A 18 -28.42 -2.29 -4.51
C GLU A 18 -27.14 -1.46 -4.48
N VAL A 19 -26.91 -0.72 -5.57
CA VAL A 19 -25.86 0.31 -5.65
C VAL A 19 -26.51 1.66 -5.34
N LEU A 20 -26.12 2.24 -4.20
CA LEU A 20 -26.71 3.48 -3.70
C LEU A 20 -26.19 4.69 -4.49
N ARG A 21 -24.88 4.91 -4.45
CA ARG A 21 -24.21 6.04 -5.12
C ARG A 21 -22.70 5.79 -5.31
N PRO A 22 -22.04 6.47 -6.27
CA PRO A 22 -20.59 6.53 -6.32
C PRO A 22 -20.08 7.25 -5.08
N LEU A 23 -18.98 6.76 -4.55
CA LEU A 23 -18.25 7.40 -3.46
C LEU A 23 -17.09 8.23 -4.01
N MET A 24 -16.21 7.58 -4.77
CA MET A 24 -15.01 8.21 -5.32
C MET A 24 -14.68 7.59 -6.68
N SER A 25 -14.12 8.40 -7.57
CA SER A 25 -13.55 7.95 -8.84
C SER A 25 -12.08 8.36 -8.87
N GLY A 26 -11.18 7.42 -8.64
CA GLY A 26 -9.73 7.65 -8.58
C GLY A 26 -9.03 7.26 -9.88
N LYS A 27 -7.70 7.41 -9.94
CA LYS A 27 -6.91 6.95 -11.11
C LYS A 27 -6.89 5.42 -11.21
N GLU A 28 -6.92 4.74 -10.08
CA GLU A 28 -6.69 3.28 -10.01
C GLU A 28 -7.97 2.48 -9.78
N ALA A 29 -8.98 3.07 -9.13
CA ALA A 29 -10.24 2.41 -8.83
C ALA A 29 -11.42 3.39 -8.80
N ASP A 30 -12.63 2.87 -9.01
CA ASP A 30 -13.89 3.54 -8.69
C ASP A 30 -14.49 2.85 -7.45
N VAL A 31 -14.93 3.63 -6.47
CA VAL A 31 -15.55 3.13 -5.23
C VAL A 31 -17.01 3.53 -5.22
N PHE A 32 -17.88 2.59 -4.88
CA PHE A 32 -19.32 2.78 -4.78
C PHE A 32 -19.82 2.41 -3.38
N ILE A 33 -20.81 3.13 -2.90
CA ILE A 33 -21.58 2.73 -1.72
C ILE A 33 -22.67 1.76 -2.17
N VAL A 34 -22.73 0.60 -1.54
CA VAL A 34 -23.67 -0.49 -1.84
C VAL A 34 -24.39 -0.96 -0.59
N ARG A 35 -25.58 -1.53 -0.75
CA ARG A 35 -26.34 -2.19 0.33
C ARG A 35 -26.12 -3.70 0.28
N CYS A 36 -25.89 -4.28 1.46
CA CYS A 36 -25.80 -5.71 1.69
C CYS A 36 -26.63 -6.07 2.94
N GLY A 37 -27.84 -6.56 2.75
CA GLY A 37 -28.88 -6.70 3.76
C GLY A 37 -29.21 -5.36 4.41
N SER A 38 -29.13 -5.32 5.75
CA SER A 38 -29.34 -4.10 6.53
C SER A 38 -28.12 -3.18 6.59
N LYS A 39 -26.96 -3.62 6.09
CA LYS A 39 -25.69 -2.87 6.20
C LYS A 39 -25.34 -2.18 4.90
N THR A 40 -24.64 -1.05 5.03
CA THR A 40 -24.02 -0.32 3.92
C THR A 40 -22.54 -0.66 3.86
N ARG A 41 -21.99 -0.81 2.66
CA ARG A 41 -20.58 -1.21 2.40
C ARG A 41 -19.99 -0.45 1.22
N CYS A 42 -18.68 -0.54 1.07
CA CYS A 42 -17.93 -0.05 -0.08
C CYS A 42 -17.66 -1.18 -1.08
N ALA A 43 -17.92 -0.93 -2.36
CA ALA A 43 -17.50 -1.77 -3.48
C ALA A 43 -16.42 -1.05 -4.28
N LYS A 44 -15.17 -1.50 -4.18
CA LYS A 44 -14.01 -0.98 -4.91
C LYS A 44 -13.81 -1.77 -6.20
N ILE A 45 -13.90 -1.07 -7.33
CA ILE A 45 -13.74 -1.62 -8.68
C ILE A 45 -12.43 -1.10 -9.25
N TYR A 46 -11.49 -1.99 -9.49
CA TYR A 46 -10.20 -1.62 -10.06
C TYR A 46 -10.30 -1.27 -11.55
N LYS A 47 -9.58 -0.22 -11.97
CA LYS A 47 -9.41 0.16 -13.38
C LYS A 47 -8.35 -0.73 -14.03
N ASP A 48 -8.56 -1.08 -15.31
CA ASP A 48 -7.68 -1.97 -16.09
C ASP A 48 -6.22 -1.49 -16.05
N ALA A 49 -5.27 -2.43 -15.99
CA ALA A 49 -3.84 -2.17 -15.81
C ALA A 49 -3.22 -1.19 -16.84
N VAL A 50 -3.78 -1.10 -18.06
CA VAL A 50 -3.32 -0.18 -19.13
C VAL A 50 -3.55 1.30 -18.77
N LYS A 51 -4.46 1.60 -17.83
CA LYS A 51 -4.75 2.97 -17.38
C LYS A 51 -4.00 3.38 -16.10
N ARG A 52 -3.26 2.46 -15.47
CA ARG A 52 -2.43 2.75 -14.29
C ARG A 52 -1.08 3.26 -14.79
N SER A 53 -0.75 4.51 -14.53
CA SER A 53 0.47 5.15 -15.07
C SER A 53 1.74 4.39 -14.65
N PHE A 54 2.44 3.80 -15.62
CA PHE A 54 3.54 2.83 -15.48
C PHE A 54 4.87 3.35 -14.89
N LYS A 55 4.96 4.57 -14.35
CA LYS A 55 6.26 5.13 -13.97
C LYS A 55 6.83 4.65 -12.62
N LYS A 56 6.05 3.97 -11.76
CA LYS A 56 6.53 3.45 -10.46
C LYS A 56 6.25 1.96 -10.19
N ALA A 57 5.57 1.27 -11.12
CA ALA A 57 5.07 -0.10 -10.88
C ALA A 57 6.18 -1.14 -10.60
N ALA A 58 7.40 -0.94 -11.12
CA ALA A 58 8.51 -1.86 -10.90
C ALA A 58 8.92 -1.94 -9.41
N GLN A 59 9.02 -0.79 -8.73
CA GLN A 59 9.39 -0.73 -7.31
C GLN A 59 8.35 -1.39 -6.40
N TYR A 60 7.07 -1.32 -6.76
CA TYR A 60 5.96 -1.93 -6.00
C TYR A 60 5.76 -3.42 -6.27
N THR A 61 6.32 -3.94 -7.36
CA THR A 61 6.19 -5.35 -7.76
C THR A 61 7.44 -6.17 -7.49
N GLU A 62 8.56 -5.52 -7.18
CA GLU A 62 9.78 -6.16 -6.70
C GLU A 62 9.50 -6.95 -5.42
N GLY A 63 10.04 -8.17 -5.32
CA GLY A 63 9.75 -9.11 -4.23
C GLY A 63 8.45 -9.93 -4.39
N ARG A 64 7.50 -9.52 -5.25
CA ARG A 64 6.27 -10.29 -5.54
C ARG A 64 6.53 -11.48 -6.49
N LYS A 65 7.44 -12.39 -6.14
CA LYS A 65 7.72 -13.61 -6.93
C LYS A 65 6.69 -14.70 -6.61
N VAL A 66 5.91 -15.10 -7.62
CA VAL A 66 5.07 -16.30 -7.55
C VAL A 66 5.98 -17.52 -7.40
N ARG A 67 5.83 -18.30 -6.30
CA ARG A 67 6.58 -19.53 -6.00
C ARG A 67 6.52 -20.64 -7.08
N ASN A 68 5.82 -20.44 -8.18
CA ASN A 68 5.57 -21.46 -9.21
C ASN A 68 6.24 -21.10 -10.55
N SER A 69 7.31 -21.83 -10.89
CA SER A 69 8.21 -21.58 -12.04
C SER A 69 7.55 -21.63 -13.42
N ARG A 70 6.35 -22.21 -13.54
CA ARG A 70 5.55 -22.20 -14.79
C ARG A 70 4.76 -20.90 -14.97
N ARG A 71 4.33 -20.26 -13.87
CA ARG A 71 3.54 -19.02 -13.88
C ARG A 71 4.40 -17.78 -14.17
N ALA A 72 5.62 -17.76 -13.66
CA ALA A 72 6.59 -16.69 -13.94
C ALA A 72 6.84 -16.49 -15.45
N ARG A 73 7.00 -17.59 -16.21
CA ARG A 73 7.24 -17.56 -17.67
C ARG A 73 6.04 -17.08 -18.49
N ALA A 74 4.82 -17.20 -17.97
CA ALA A 74 3.60 -16.74 -18.65
C ALA A 74 3.36 -15.23 -18.46
N MET A 75 3.82 -14.67 -17.34
CA MET A 75 3.81 -13.23 -17.06
C MET A 75 4.86 -12.49 -17.89
N GLU A 76 6.05 -13.08 -18.04
CA GLU A 76 7.17 -12.53 -18.83
C GLU A 76 6.83 -12.32 -20.32
N LYS A 77 5.88 -13.10 -20.86
CA LYS A 77 5.43 -13.02 -22.27
C LYS A 77 4.26 -12.05 -22.52
N GLY A 78 3.75 -11.34 -21.51
CA GLY A 78 2.72 -10.30 -21.68
C GLY A 78 1.42 -10.78 -22.36
N SER A 79 1.06 -12.06 -22.24
CA SER A 79 -0.14 -12.62 -22.89
C SER A 79 -1.44 -12.09 -22.25
N LYS A 80 -2.58 -12.16 -22.96
CA LYS A 80 -3.91 -11.80 -22.42
C LYS A 80 -4.28 -12.61 -21.17
N PHE A 81 -3.77 -13.84 -21.07
CA PHE A 81 -3.87 -14.70 -19.90
C PHE A 81 -2.91 -14.28 -18.77
N GLY A 82 -1.67 -13.89 -19.10
CA GLY A 82 -0.69 -13.35 -18.13
C GLY A 82 -1.15 -12.04 -17.48
N ARG A 83 -1.79 -11.13 -18.25
CA ARG A 83 -2.40 -9.91 -17.71
C ARG A 83 -3.57 -10.20 -16.76
N ARG A 84 -4.44 -11.16 -17.12
CA ARG A 84 -5.56 -11.59 -16.26
C ARG A 84 -5.06 -12.26 -14.97
N GLN A 85 -3.98 -13.04 -15.03
CA GLN A 85 -3.32 -13.60 -13.84
C GLN A 85 -2.62 -12.54 -12.98
N GLN A 86 -2.01 -11.52 -13.58
CA GLN A 86 -1.46 -10.39 -12.85
C GLN A 86 -2.55 -9.63 -12.10
N GLU A 87 -3.72 -9.41 -12.72
CA GLU A 87 -4.89 -8.78 -12.10
C GLU A 87 -5.47 -9.60 -10.94
N GLU A 88 -5.61 -10.93 -11.08
CA GLU A 88 -5.98 -11.82 -9.95
C GLU A 88 -4.94 -11.75 -8.82
N THR A 89 -3.65 -11.75 -9.14
CA THR A 89 -2.57 -11.66 -8.13
C THR A 89 -2.56 -10.30 -7.41
N TRP A 90 -2.93 -9.22 -8.10
CA TRP A 90 -2.98 -7.86 -7.54
C TRP A 90 -4.23 -7.61 -6.69
N GLN A 91 -5.39 -8.14 -7.09
CA GLN A 91 -6.60 -8.13 -6.27
C GLN A 91 -6.43 -8.96 -5.00
N ASN A 92 -5.67 -10.06 -5.09
CA ASN A 92 -5.31 -10.83 -3.91
C ASN A 92 -4.38 -10.04 -2.98
N ALA A 93 -3.44 -9.24 -3.50
CA ALA A 93 -2.48 -8.52 -2.67
C ALA A 93 -3.12 -7.46 -1.74
N GLU A 94 -4.05 -6.63 -2.24
CA GLU A 94 -4.71 -5.63 -1.38
C GLU A 94 -5.63 -6.30 -0.36
N VAL A 95 -6.36 -7.35 -0.76
CA VAL A 95 -7.24 -8.10 0.14
C VAL A 95 -6.43 -8.84 1.21
N ASP A 96 -5.34 -9.50 0.82
CA ASP A 96 -4.43 -10.17 1.75
C ASP A 96 -3.78 -9.16 2.70
N ALA A 97 -3.40 -7.97 2.22
CA ALA A 97 -2.89 -6.90 3.06
C ALA A 97 -3.95 -6.45 4.07
N LEU A 98 -5.18 -6.16 3.65
CA LEU A 98 -6.27 -5.77 4.56
C LEU A 98 -6.51 -6.82 5.65
N TYR A 99 -6.60 -8.10 5.31
CA TYR A 99 -6.76 -9.16 6.31
C TYR A 99 -5.54 -9.30 7.24
N ARG A 100 -4.32 -9.10 6.70
CA ARG A 100 -3.09 -9.19 7.50
C ARG A 100 -2.99 -8.05 8.49
N LEU A 101 -3.36 -6.84 8.07
CA LEU A 101 -3.33 -5.63 8.89
C LEU A 101 -4.44 -5.60 9.95
N GLU A 102 -5.65 -6.03 9.58
CA GLU A 102 -6.76 -6.19 10.54
C GLU A 102 -6.37 -7.14 11.68
N ARG A 103 -5.77 -8.30 11.35
CA ARG A 103 -5.24 -9.24 12.35
C ARG A 103 -4.07 -8.71 13.17
N ALA A 104 -3.30 -7.76 12.61
CA ALA A 104 -2.21 -7.09 13.30
C ALA A 104 -2.71 -5.95 14.21
N GLY A 105 -4.03 -5.71 14.28
CA GLY A 105 -4.61 -4.63 15.07
C GLY A 105 -4.41 -3.24 14.45
N VAL A 106 -4.16 -3.16 13.14
CA VAL A 106 -4.18 -1.90 12.41
C VAL A 106 -5.61 -1.63 11.98
N ARG A 107 -6.12 -0.42 12.23
CA ARG A 107 -7.46 -0.04 11.82
C ARG A 107 -7.49 0.21 10.33
N VAL A 108 -8.07 -0.74 9.60
CA VAL A 108 -8.30 -0.71 8.15
C VAL A 108 -9.76 -1.07 7.86
N PRO A 109 -10.33 -0.74 6.69
CA PRO A 109 -11.67 -1.18 6.34
C PRO A 109 -11.77 -2.71 6.33
N VAL A 110 -12.70 -3.26 7.12
CA VAL A 110 -12.86 -4.72 7.18
C VAL A 110 -13.23 -5.27 5.80
N PRO A 111 -12.41 -6.17 5.20
CA PRO A 111 -12.73 -6.77 3.91
C PRO A 111 -13.80 -7.87 4.06
N TYR A 112 -14.75 -7.91 3.14
CA TYR A 112 -15.80 -8.94 3.03
C TYR A 112 -15.57 -9.92 1.88
N GLY A 113 -14.49 -9.72 1.11
CA GLY A 113 -14.09 -10.58 -0.01
C GLY A 113 -14.02 -9.83 -1.34
N CYS A 114 -13.42 -10.49 -2.33
CA CYS A 114 -13.36 -10.03 -3.71
C CYS A 114 -14.25 -10.93 -4.58
N PHE A 115 -15.23 -10.33 -5.26
CA PHE A 115 -16.20 -11.02 -6.09
C PHE A 115 -16.17 -10.41 -7.49
N ASP A 116 -15.97 -11.22 -8.53
CA ASP A 116 -15.84 -10.75 -9.93
C ASP A 116 -14.87 -9.56 -10.13
N GLY A 117 -13.81 -9.51 -9.32
CA GLY A 117 -12.81 -8.45 -9.33
C GLY A 117 -13.25 -7.14 -8.67
N VAL A 118 -14.28 -7.20 -7.84
CA VAL A 118 -14.78 -6.11 -7.00
C VAL A 118 -14.49 -6.46 -5.54
N LEU A 119 -13.71 -5.61 -4.86
CA LEU A 119 -13.47 -5.73 -3.44
C LEU A 119 -14.64 -5.12 -2.66
N LEU A 120 -15.33 -5.94 -1.88
CA LEU A 120 -16.35 -5.50 -0.93
C LEU A 120 -15.70 -5.30 0.44
N MET A 121 -15.81 -4.11 1.02
CA MET A 121 -15.21 -3.76 2.30
C MET A 121 -16.13 -2.84 3.11
N GLU A 122 -15.77 -2.63 4.37
CA GLU A 122 -16.46 -1.70 5.26
C GLU A 122 -16.55 -0.29 4.68
N LEU A 123 -17.68 0.38 4.96
CA LEU A 123 -17.81 1.81 4.78
C LEU A 123 -17.46 2.48 6.11
N ILE A 124 -16.38 3.25 6.12
CA ILE A 124 -15.99 4.04 7.29
C ILE A 124 -16.87 5.29 7.34
N THR A 125 -17.55 5.48 8.47
CA THR A 125 -18.45 6.61 8.70
C THR A 125 -18.06 7.41 9.94
N ASP A 126 -18.51 8.65 10.00
CA ASP A 126 -18.51 9.47 11.21
C ASP A 126 -19.69 9.16 12.14
N GLU A 127 -19.78 9.86 13.28
CA GLU A 127 -20.90 9.76 14.24
C GLU A 127 -22.28 10.06 13.65
N HIS A 128 -22.36 10.81 12.55
CA HIS A 128 -23.61 11.15 11.88
C HIS A 128 -24.03 10.11 10.84
N GLY A 129 -23.18 9.10 10.60
CA GLY A 129 -23.38 8.08 9.58
C GLY A 129 -23.05 8.55 8.16
N ASP A 130 -22.41 9.73 8.05
CA ASP A 130 -21.84 10.23 6.80
C ASP A 130 -20.46 9.60 6.58
N VAL A 131 -19.94 9.71 5.36
CA VAL A 131 -18.65 9.09 5.02
C VAL A 131 -17.55 9.83 5.75
N ALA A 132 -16.70 9.09 6.46
CA ALA A 132 -15.59 9.67 7.18
C ALA A 132 -14.69 10.52 6.25
N PRO A 133 -14.35 11.76 6.64
CA PRO A 133 -13.47 12.62 5.85
C PRO A 133 -12.06 12.03 5.77
N ARG A 134 -11.31 12.44 4.74
CA ARG A 134 -9.87 12.19 4.72
C ARG A 134 -9.17 13.10 5.71
N LEU A 135 -8.00 12.67 6.19
CA LEU A 135 -7.18 13.47 7.09
C LEU A 135 -6.88 14.85 6.49
N ASP A 136 -6.62 14.96 5.19
CA ASP A 136 -6.40 16.24 4.48
C ASP A 136 -7.56 17.24 4.56
N GLU A 137 -8.77 16.77 4.86
CA GLU A 137 -10.00 17.57 4.95
C GLU A 137 -10.33 17.98 6.40
N VAL A 138 -9.54 17.52 7.38
CA VAL A 138 -9.79 17.72 8.81
C VAL A 138 -8.82 18.75 9.38
N SER A 139 -9.32 19.57 10.30
CA SER A 139 -8.50 20.43 11.16
C SER A 139 -8.59 19.90 12.59
N MET A 140 -7.46 19.93 13.30
CA MET A 140 -7.33 19.35 14.63
C MET A 140 -6.55 20.26 15.57
N ALA A 141 -6.79 20.09 16.87
CA ALA A 141 -5.97 20.71 17.91
C ALA A 141 -4.61 20.03 18.02
N GLU A 142 -3.64 20.71 18.62
CA GLU A 142 -2.28 20.19 18.85
C GLU A 142 -2.29 18.86 19.63
N GLU A 143 -3.12 18.76 20.68
CA GLU A 143 -3.25 17.54 21.50
C GLU A 143 -3.74 16.35 20.67
N GLN A 144 -4.81 16.53 19.89
CA GLN A 144 -5.32 15.49 18.98
C GLN A 144 -4.28 15.11 17.91
N ALA A 145 -3.54 16.08 17.38
CA ALA A 145 -2.50 15.81 16.39
C ALA A 145 -1.38 14.93 16.95
N LEU A 146 -1.01 15.12 18.22
CA LEU A 146 -0.02 14.29 18.91
C LEU A 146 -0.56 12.88 19.15
N GLU A 147 -1.80 12.75 19.62
CA GLU A 147 -2.45 11.45 19.85
C GLU A 147 -2.61 10.64 18.56
N ASP A 148 -3.16 11.27 17.51
CA ASP A 148 -3.37 10.63 16.22
C ASP A 148 -2.04 10.27 15.55
N HIS A 149 -1.03 11.13 15.64
CA HIS A 149 0.30 10.84 15.10
C HIS A 149 0.91 9.61 15.79
N ALA A 150 0.89 9.56 17.13
CA ALA A 150 1.39 8.41 17.88
C ALA A 150 0.66 7.12 17.50
N LEU A 151 -0.67 7.18 17.33
CA LEU A 151 -1.47 6.04 16.89
C LEU A 151 -1.12 5.60 15.45
N VAL A 152 -0.88 6.53 14.53
CA VAL A 152 -0.41 6.21 13.18
C VAL A 152 0.98 5.59 13.21
N MET A 153 1.90 6.06 14.07
CA MET A 153 3.21 5.42 14.24
C MET A 153 3.06 3.99 14.77
N GLN A 154 2.13 3.75 15.70
CA GLN A 154 1.82 2.40 16.16
C GLN A 154 1.29 1.50 15.03
N TYR A 155 0.46 2.06 14.14
CA TYR A 155 0.01 1.35 12.95
C TYR A 155 1.18 1.02 12.03
N VAL A 156 2.10 1.95 11.79
CA VAL A 156 3.31 1.70 10.98
C VAL A 156 4.15 0.57 11.58
N VAL A 157 4.37 0.56 12.90
CA VAL A 157 5.07 -0.53 13.60
C VAL A 157 4.36 -1.87 13.39
N ARG A 158 3.04 -1.92 13.61
CA ARG A 158 2.24 -3.13 13.43
C ARG A 158 2.25 -3.63 11.99
N MET A 159 2.19 -2.73 11.02
CA MET A 159 2.33 -3.06 9.60
C MET A 159 3.68 -3.71 9.33
N LEU A 160 4.78 -3.12 9.82
CA LEU A 160 6.14 -3.61 9.62
C LEU A 160 6.38 -4.95 10.33
N CYS A 161 5.89 -5.13 11.56
CA CYS A 161 5.88 -6.41 12.27
C CYS A 161 5.08 -7.48 11.52
N ALA A 162 3.99 -7.06 10.88
CA ALA A 162 3.24 -7.86 9.94
C ALA A 162 3.92 -7.90 8.56
N GLY A 163 5.22 -7.62 8.42
CA GLY A 163 6.01 -7.75 7.20
C GLY A 163 5.53 -6.91 6.01
N LEU A 164 4.81 -5.81 6.26
CA LEU A 164 4.27 -4.93 5.23
C LEU A 164 4.73 -3.49 5.44
N VAL A 165 5.11 -2.83 4.35
CA VAL A 165 5.24 -1.37 4.27
C VAL A 165 4.13 -0.85 3.38
N HIS A 166 3.44 0.22 3.79
CA HIS A 166 2.31 0.77 3.02
C HIS A 166 2.72 1.18 1.60
N GLY A 167 3.88 1.81 1.45
CA GLY A 167 4.45 2.20 0.17
C GLY A 167 3.81 3.44 -0.47
N ASP A 168 2.85 4.09 0.18
CA ASP A 168 2.30 5.39 -0.21
C ASP A 168 1.49 6.06 0.91
N LEU A 169 1.87 5.88 2.17
CA LEU A 169 1.12 6.47 3.29
C LEU A 169 1.23 8.01 3.23
N SER A 170 0.08 8.68 3.38
CA SER A 170 -0.07 10.14 3.38
C SER A 170 -1.44 10.53 3.94
N GLU A 171 -1.66 11.81 4.17
CA GLU A 171 -2.93 12.38 4.61
C GLU A 171 -4.13 12.08 3.69
N PHE A 172 -3.87 11.72 2.43
CA PHE A 172 -4.91 11.32 1.47
C PHE A 172 -5.31 9.85 1.61
N ASN A 173 -4.49 9.04 2.29
CA ASN A 173 -4.69 7.60 2.49
C ASN A 173 -5.04 7.26 3.95
N VAL A 174 -5.50 8.26 4.71
CA VAL A 174 -6.02 8.12 6.07
C VAL A 174 -7.42 8.73 6.12
N LEU A 175 -8.40 7.97 6.60
CA LEU A 175 -9.71 8.49 7.00
C LEU A 175 -9.72 8.74 8.51
N VAL A 176 -10.53 9.69 8.98
CA VAL A 176 -10.65 10.00 10.40
C VAL A 176 -12.11 9.99 10.80
N ASN A 177 -12.42 9.33 11.91
CA ASN A 177 -13.69 9.48 12.63
C ASN A 177 -13.42 9.57 14.13
N ASP A 178 -14.47 9.51 14.95
CA ASP A 178 -14.37 9.73 16.40
C ASP A 178 -13.54 8.69 17.15
N GLU A 179 -13.27 7.53 16.53
CA GLU A 179 -12.37 6.51 17.07
C GLU A 179 -10.91 6.68 16.58
N GLY A 180 -10.63 7.74 15.81
CA GLY A 180 -9.30 8.09 15.32
C GLY A 180 -9.03 7.68 13.85
N PRO A 181 -7.74 7.62 13.45
CA PRO A 181 -7.33 7.35 12.08
C PRO A 181 -7.62 5.91 11.62
N VAL A 182 -7.93 5.76 10.33
CA VAL A 182 -8.12 4.49 9.60
C VAL A 182 -7.25 4.51 8.35
N ILE A 183 -6.36 3.53 8.22
CA ILE A 183 -5.48 3.40 7.06
C ILE A 183 -6.23 2.79 5.88
N ILE A 184 -6.14 3.41 4.71
CA ILE A 184 -6.80 2.95 3.48
C ILE A 184 -5.82 2.87 2.31
N ASP A 185 -6.26 2.23 1.22
CA ASP A 185 -5.54 2.12 -0.05
C ASP A 185 -4.17 1.43 0.05
N LEU A 186 -4.21 0.10 0.14
CA LEU A 186 -3.03 -0.76 0.22
C LEU A 186 -2.57 -1.44 -1.09
N PRO A 187 -2.96 -1.05 -2.32
CA PRO A 187 -2.50 -1.75 -3.52
C PRO A 187 -0.97 -1.65 -3.74
N GLN A 188 -0.37 -0.58 -3.21
CA GLN A 188 1.06 -0.29 -3.28
C GLN A 188 1.86 -0.88 -2.12
N ALA A 189 1.23 -1.60 -1.20
CA ALA A 189 1.92 -2.22 -0.08
C ALA A 189 2.96 -3.23 -0.57
N VAL A 190 4.14 -3.22 0.06
CA VAL A 190 5.27 -4.09 -0.29
C VAL A 190 5.66 -4.97 0.89
N ASP A 191 6.25 -6.12 0.58
CA ASP A 191 6.83 -7.01 1.58
C ASP A 191 8.14 -6.40 2.10
N ALA A 192 8.21 -6.19 3.41
CA ALA A 192 9.33 -5.50 4.06
C ALA A 192 10.66 -6.25 3.93
N ALA A 193 10.63 -7.59 3.89
CA ALA A 193 11.82 -8.42 3.84
C ALA A 193 12.25 -8.74 2.39
N ALA A 194 11.32 -8.73 1.45
CA ALA A 194 11.58 -9.11 0.05
C ALA A 194 11.80 -7.92 -0.91
N ASN A 195 11.63 -6.68 -0.46
CA ASN A 195 11.78 -5.48 -1.29
C ASN A 195 12.96 -4.63 -0.80
N ASN A 196 13.98 -4.48 -1.66
CA ASN A 196 15.17 -3.68 -1.35
C ASN A 196 14.88 -2.19 -1.10
N ASN A 197 13.72 -1.69 -1.56
CA ASN A 197 13.29 -0.31 -1.35
C ASN A 197 12.40 -0.14 -0.10
N ALA A 198 12.15 -1.20 0.68
CA ALA A 198 11.24 -1.17 1.82
C ALA A 198 11.62 -0.10 2.85
N GLN A 199 12.90 0.04 3.18
CA GLN A 199 13.41 1.08 4.08
C GLN A 199 13.03 2.47 3.57
N ALA A 200 13.45 2.82 2.35
CA ALA A 200 13.19 4.13 1.76
C ALA A 200 11.69 4.42 1.64
N MET A 201 10.86 3.39 1.40
CA MET A 201 9.41 3.51 1.38
C MET A 201 8.84 3.79 2.77
N LEU A 202 9.28 3.06 3.79
CA LEU A 202 8.87 3.27 5.18
C LEU A 202 9.25 4.69 5.65
N THR A 203 10.51 5.08 5.44
CA THR A 203 11.02 6.40 5.80
C THR A 203 10.15 7.49 5.19
N ARG A 204 9.89 7.41 3.88
CA ARG A 204 9.05 8.40 3.20
C ARG A 204 7.62 8.41 3.73
N ASP A 205 7.06 7.26 4.03
CA ASP A 205 5.69 7.12 4.55
C ASP A 205 5.58 7.75 5.95
N VAL A 206 6.52 7.46 6.85
CA VAL A 206 6.60 8.06 8.20
C VAL A 206 6.85 9.57 8.11
N ASP A 207 7.81 10.01 7.31
CA ASP A 207 8.16 11.43 7.16
C ASP A 207 7.00 12.25 6.64
N ARG A 208 6.19 11.71 5.71
CA ARG A 208 4.98 12.39 5.21
C ARG A 208 3.96 12.58 6.32
N MET A 209 3.68 11.54 7.11
CA MET A 209 2.74 11.63 8.23
C MET A 209 3.25 12.61 9.29
N THR A 210 4.52 12.50 9.69
CA THR A 210 5.15 13.43 10.64
C THR A 210 5.10 14.87 10.12
N ALA A 211 5.44 15.10 8.85
CA ALA A 211 5.37 16.42 8.24
C ALA A 211 3.94 16.98 8.24
N TYR A 212 2.94 16.17 7.92
CA TYR A 212 1.54 16.57 7.95
C TYR A 212 1.08 16.96 9.37
N TYR A 213 1.23 16.06 10.35
CA TYR A 213 0.82 16.34 11.73
C TYR A 213 1.61 17.49 12.36
N SER A 214 2.85 17.72 11.92
CA SER A 214 3.67 18.85 12.40
C SER A 214 3.15 20.25 12.01
N GLN A 215 2.18 20.32 11.09
CA GLN A 215 1.47 21.56 10.79
C GLN A 215 0.56 21.98 11.94
N PHE A 216 0.10 21.02 12.74
CA PHE A 216 -0.76 21.22 13.91
C PHE A 216 0.01 21.10 15.24
N ALA A 217 1.02 20.23 15.29
CA ALA A 217 1.90 20.02 16.44
C ALA A 217 3.38 20.23 16.06
N PRO A 218 3.91 21.46 16.11
CA PRO A 218 5.25 21.78 15.62
C PRO A 218 6.40 21.00 16.29
N SER A 219 6.19 20.47 17.50
CA SER A 219 7.15 19.63 18.22
C SER A 219 7.56 18.37 17.44
N LEU A 220 6.64 17.83 16.61
CA LEU A 220 6.89 16.63 15.81
C LEU A 220 8.01 16.80 14.77
N LYS A 221 8.34 18.04 14.36
CA LYS A 221 9.37 18.31 13.34
C LYS A 221 10.77 17.82 13.72
N HIS A 222 11.00 17.62 15.01
CA HIS A 222 12.31 17.23 15.54
C HIS A 222 12.39 15.72 15.83
N THR A 223 11.30 14.98 15.61
CA THR A 223 11.23 13.53 15.84
C THR A 223 11.78 12.75 14.65
N ARG A 224 12.23 11.52 14.91
CA ARG A 224 12.90 10.63 13.97
C ARG A 224 12.37 9.21 13.99
N TYR A 225 11.05 9.09 14.10
CA TYR A 225 10.36 7.81 14.12
C TYR A 225 10.73 6.88 12.96
N ALA A 226 10.97 7.43 11.76
CA ALA A 226 11.35 6.62 10.60
C ALA A 226 12.63 5.82 10.83
N GLN A 227 13.64 6.47 11.41
CA GLN A 227 14.93 5.88 11.70
C GLN A 227 14.81 4.89 12.86
N GLU A 228 14.22 5.33 13.98
CA GLU A 228 14.00 4.49 15.18
C GLU A 228 13.27 3.19 14.83
N ILE A 229 12.16 3.27 14.09
CA ILE A 229 11.38 2.09 13.70
C ILE A 229 12.19 1.13 12.84
N TRP A 230 13.01 1.65 11.90
CA TRP A 230 13.79 0.79 11.01
C TRP A 230 14.98 0.14 11.73
N GLU A 231 15.68 0.88 12.58
CA GLU A 231 16.78 0.34 13.40
C GLU A 231 16.29 -0.81 14.29
N LEU A 232 15.18 -0.61 15.01
CA LEU A 232 14.54 -1.67 15.81
C LEU A 232 14.15 -2.88 14.96
N TYR A 233 13.73 -2.67 13.71
CA TYR A 233 13.38 -3.76 12.79
C TYR A 233 14.62 -4.55 12.34
N GLU A 234 15.72 -3.86 12.00
CA GLU A 234 16.97 -4.50 11.57
C GLU A 234 17.67 -5.26 12.71
N GLU A 235 17.59 -4.74 13.93
CA GLU A 235 18.11 -5.38 15.13
C GLU A 235 17.24 -6.56 15.60
N GLY A 236 16.01 -6.69 15.07
CA GLY A 236 15.06 -7.74 15.43
C GLY A 236 14.38 -7.49 16.78
N GLU A 237 14.41 -6.25 17.27
CA GLU A 237 13.82 -5.82 18.54
C GLU A 237 12.41 -5.21 18.36
N LEU A 238 12.00 -4.91 17.13
CA LEU A 238 10.67 -4.36 16.85
C LEU A 238 9.56 -5.35 17.21
N HIS A 239 8.63 -4.90 18.06
CA HIS A 239 7.43 -5.64 18.41
C HIS A 239 6.17 -4.73 18.49
N PRO A 240 4.94 -5.28 18.35
CA PRO A 240 3.70 -4.51 18.21
C PRO A 240 3.29 -3.60 19.36
N ASP A 241 3.94 -3.72 20.53
CA ASP A 241 3.65 -2.97 21.75
C ASP A 241 4.85 -2.09 22.17
N ILE A 242 5.80 -1.82 21.24
CA ILE A 242 6.94 -0.95 21.52
C ILE A 242 6.48 0.48 21.75
N GLU A 243 7.03 1.10 22.78
CA GLU A 243 6.91 2.54 23.00
C GLU A 243 8.02 3.23 22.22
N LEU A 244 7.63 4.02 21.22
CA LEU A 244 8.56 4.82 20.44
C LEU A 244 8.85 6.13 21.16
N SER A 245 10.13 6.50 21.22
CA SER A 245 10.58 7.76 21.79
C SER A 245 10.50 8.91 20.80
N GLY A 246 10.61 8.62 19.49
CA GLY A 246 10.81 9.61 18.46
C GLY A 246 12.22 10.21 18.44
N ASP A 247 13.13 9.72 19.29
CA ASP A 247 14.51 10.18 19.41
C ASP A 247 15.46 9.11 18.81
N ALA A 248 16.02 9.39 17.63
CA ALA A 248 17.06 8.56 17.02
C ALA A 248 18.35 9.37 16.83
N GLU A 249 19.52 8.79 17.07
CA GLU A 249 20.81 9.45 16.80
C GLU A 249 20.91 9.84 15.32
N GLU A 250 21.62 10.91 14.94
CA GLU A 250 21.84 11.17 13.50
C GLU A 250 22.62 10.01 12.90
N ASP A 251 22.05 9.34 11.90
CA ASP A 251 22.87 8.49 11.04
C ASP A 251 23.84 9.39 10.28
N THR A 252 25.06 9.47 10.81
CA THR A 252 26.17 10.21 10.22
C THR A 252 26.92 9.39 9.19
N HIS A 253 26.51 8.14 8.92
CA HIS A 253 27.05 7.39 7.79
C HIS A 253 26.57 8.03 6.49
N ALA A 254 27.52 8.64 5.77
CA ALA A 254 27.31 8.94 4.37
C ALA A 254 26.99 7.63 3.64
N ALA A 255 25.86 7.60 2.93
CA ALA A 255 25.51 6.48 2.07
C ALA A 255 26.73 6.10 1.21
N ASP A 256 27.08 4.81 1.18
CA ASP A 256 28.20 4.30 0.39
C ASP A 256 27.82 4.31 -1.10
N VAL A 257 27.88 5.50 -1.69
CA VAL A 257 27.62 5.72 -3.12
C VAL A 257 28.57 4.90 -3.97
N ASP A 258 29.79 4.62 -3.48
CA ASP A 258 30.77 3.84 -4.20
C ASP A 258 30.36 2.37 -4.32
N ALA A 259 29.80 1.77 -3.26
CA ALA A 259 29.23 0.42 -3.29
C ALA A 259 28.08 0.31 -4.30
N VAL A 260 27.13 1.26 -4.29
CA VAL A 260 26.00 1.29 -5.25
C VAL A 260 26.51 1.46 -6.68
N MET A 261 27.49 2.34 -6.89
CA MET A 261 28.09 2.55 -8.22
C MET A 261 28.87 1.32 -8.71
N LEU A 262 29.46 0.54 -7.80
CA LEU A 262 30.13 -0.71 -8.12
C LEU A 262 29.12 -1.76 -8.62
N GLU A 263 27.98 -1.90 -7.95
CA GLU A 263 26.91 -2.83 -8.35
C GLU A 263 26.30 -2.45 -9.71
N ILE A 264 26.05 -1.15 -9.94
CA ILE A 264 25.54 -0.65 -11.24
C ILE A 264 26.52 -0.98 -12.37
N ARG A 265 27.83 -0.76 -12.15
CA ARG A 265 28.87 -1.09 -13.14
C ARG A 265 28.91 -2.59 -13.44
N ALA A 266 28.88 -3.43 -12.41
CA ALA A 266 28.86 -4.88 -12.56
C ALA A 266 27.62 -5.36 -13.33
N ALA A 267 26.44 -4.76 -13.07
CA ALA A 267 25.21 -5.08 -13.80
C ALA A 267 25.27 -4.64 -15.28
N LEU A 268 25.87 -3.49 -15.56
CA LEU A 268 26.07 -2.99 -16.93
C LEU A 268 27.06 -3.85 -17.72
N GLU A 269 28.17 -4.26 -17.12
CA GLU A 269 29.13 -5.19 -17.73
C GLU A 269 28.48 -6.53 -18.05
N ALA A 270 27.74 -7.12 -17.11
CA ALA A 270 27.05 -8.38 -17.31
C ALA A 270 26.01 -8.32 -18.46
N GLU A 271 25.28 -7.21 -18.58
CA GLU A 271 24.33 -7.00 -19.68
C GLU A 271 25.05 -6.76 -21.02
N GLN A 272 26.21 -6.12 -21.00
CA GLN A 272 27.02 -5.91 -22.20
C GLN A 272 27.63 -7.23 -22.71
N GLU A 273 28.20 -8.06 -21.84
CA GLU A 273 28.67 -9.42 -22.19
C GLU A 273 27.54 -10.32 -22.71
N ARG A 274 26.32 -10.13 -22.19
CA ARG A 274 25.14 -10.85 -22.68
C ARG A 274 24.77 -10.41 -24.09
N ARG A 275 24.80 -9.10 -24.38
CA ARG A 275 24.54 -8.55 -25.72
C ARG A 275 25.59 -8.99 -26.74
N GLU A 276 26.85 -9.00 -26.35
CA GLU A 276 27.96 -9.47 -27.21
C GLU A 276 27.83 -10.96 -27.54
N ARG A 277 27.44 -11.79 -26.57
CA ARG A 277 27.14 -13.21 -26.81
C ARG A 277 25.96 -13.43 -27.77
N ILE A 278 24.93 -12.59 -27.69
CA ILE A 278 23.78 -12.67 -28.60
C ILE A 278 24.19 -12.22 -30.01
N ALA A 279 24.93 -11.12 -30.12
CA ALA A 279 25.43 -10.62 -31.41
C ALA A 279 26.38 -11.62 -32.10
N ALA A 280 27.25 -12.29 -31.34
CA ALA A 280 28.14 -13.33 -31.86
C ALA A 280 27.41 -14.63 -32.25
N ALA A 281 26.17 -14.86 -31.76
CA ALA A 281 25.36 -16.01 -32.13
C ALA A 281 24.47 -15.76 -33.37
N ASP A 282 24.24 -14.48 -33.71
CA ASP A 282 23.45 -14.03 -34.87
C ASP A 282 24.32 -13.71 -36.11
N ASP A 283 25.64 -13.96 -36.05
CA ASP A 283 26.56 -13.86 -37.19
C ASP A 283 26.91 -15.27 -37.74
N PRO A 284 26.14 -15.80 -38.71
CA PRO A 284 26.50 -17.04 -39.39
C PRO A 284 27.52 -16.74 -40.50
N GLU A 285 28.72 -17.30 -40.38
CA GLU A 285 29.62 -17.50 -41.55
C GLU A 285 28.90 -18.20 -42.71
#